data_AF-A0A417Y6J5-F1
#
_entry.id   AF-A0A417Y6J5-F1
#
_cell.length_a   1.000
_cell.length_b   1.000
_cell.length_c   1.000
_cell.angle_alpha   90.00
_cell.angle_beta   90.00
_cell.angle_gamma   90.00
#
_symmetry.space_group_name_H-M   'P 1'
#
loop_
_entity.id
_entity.type
_entity.pdbx_description
1 polymer ?
#
loop_
_entity_poly.entity_id
_entity_poly.type
_entity_poly.pdbx_seq_one_letter_code
_entity_poly.pdbx_strand_id
1 'polypeptide(L)'
;MHMSSRKFIGGVEVVPGAQVSHGPPRSLAFQVWSVCEQSQPERWHGEVRFNSTTVLRTDTVNDHGQAARLAEEALAARVVELFSR
;
A
#
# COMPACT_ATOMS: atom_id res chain seq x y z
N MET A 1 -26.15 -28.61 -33.51
CA MET A 1 -24.79 -28.63 -32.93
C MET A 1 -24.41 -27.21 -32.56
N HIS A 2 -24.29 -26.87 -31.27
CA HIS A 2 -23.73 -25.59 -30.86
C HIS A 2 -22.20 -25.71 -30.89
N MET A 3 -21.53 -25.06 -31.85
CA MET A 3 -20.08 -24.90 -31.81
C MET A 3 -19.74 -23.95 -30.65
N SER A 4 -19.21 -24.50 -29.56
CA SER A 4 -18.55 -23.69 -28.54
C SER A 4 -17.30 -23.09 -29.18
N SER A 5 -17.31 -21.77 -29.42
CA SER A 5 -16.13 -21.07 -29.92
C SER A 5 -15.08 -21.00 -28.79
N ARG A 6 -13.87 -21.49 -29.07
CA ARG A 6 -12.76 -21.45 -28.11
C ARG A 6 -12.34 -20.00 -27.88
N LYS A 7 -12.33 -19.56 -26.63
CA LYS A 7 -11.88 -18.23 -26.22
C LYS A 7 -10.41 -18.29 -25.80
N PHE A 8 -9.64 -17.30 -26.20
CA PHE A 8 -8.22 -17.17 -25.83
C PHE A 8 -7.94 -15.80 -25.20
N ILE A 9 -7.00 -15.75 -24.25
CA ILE A 9 -6.47 -14.52 -23.63
C ILE A 9 -4.95 -14.62 -23.63
N GLY A 10 -4.27 -13.68 -24.28
CA GLY A 10 -2.79 -13.69 -24.33
C GLY A 10 -2.20 -15.00 -24.87
N GLY A 11 -2.91 -15.68 -25.78
CA GLY A 11 -2.52 -16.99 -26.32
C GLY A 11 -2.91 -18.21 -25.48
N VAL A 12 -3.50 -18.02 -24.30
CA VAL A 12 -3.96 -19.10 -23.42
C VAL A 12 -5.44 -19.37 -23.65
N GLU A 13 -5.81 -20.64 -23.89
CA GLU A 13 -7.21 -21.04 -24.00
C GLU A 13 -7.91 -20.92 -22.64
N VAL A 14 -9.11 -20.34 -22.64
CA VAL A 14 -9.90 -20.13 -21.43
C VAL A 14 -10.62 -21.44 -21.07
N VAL A 15 -9.96 -22.25 -20.25
CA VAL A 15 -10.47 -23.50 -19.66
C VAL A 15 -10.30 -23.51 -18.13
N PRO A 16 -11.06 -24.32 -17.37
CA PRO A 16 -10.84 -24.45 -15.93
C PRO A 16 -9.38 -24.79 -15.59
N GLY A 17 -8.77 -23.99 -14.72
CA GLY A 17 -7.35 -24.15 -14.34
C GLY A 17 -6.34 -23.46 -15.27
N ALA A 18 -6.78 -22.80 -16.35
CA ALA A 18 -5.90 -21.99 -17.18
C ALA A 18 -5.23 -20.88 -16.35
N GLN A 19 -3.91 -20.75 -16.50
CA GLN A 19 -3.12 -19.72 -15.83
C GLN A 19 -2.77 -18.63 -16.83
N VAL A 20 -3.06 -17.38 -16.49
CA VAL A 20 -2.73 -16.20 -17.30
C VAL A 20 -1.75 -15.36 -16.51
N SER A 21 -0.56 -15.13 -17.08
CA SER A 21 0.45 -14.28 -16.46
C SER A 21 0.11 -12.81 -16.70
N HIS A 22 0.24 -11.99 -15.66
CA HIS A 22 0.00 -10.53 -15.70
C HIS A 22 1.29 -9.72 -15.52
N GLY A 23 2.46 -10.37 -15.61
CA GLY A 23 3.75 -9.76 -15.31
C GLY A 23 4.01 -9.59 -13.81
N PRO A 24 5.18 -9.05 -13.44
CA PRO A 24 5.48 -8.77 -12.05
C PRO A 24 4.56 -7.65 -11.51
N PRO A 25 4.22 -7.67 -10.21
CA PRO A 25 3.53 -6.54 -9.60
C PRO A 25 4.36 -5.26 -9.75
N ARG A 26 3.70 -4.10 -9.80
CA ARG A 26 4.38 -2.80 -9.68
C ARG A 26 5.17 -2.77 -8.37
N SER A 27 6.22 -1.94 -8.29
CA SER A 27 7.02 -1.78 -7.06
C SER A 27 6.09 -1.48 -5.88
N LEU A 28 5.98 -2.43 -4.95
CA LEU A 28 5.20 -2.31 -3.73
C LEU A 28 6.16 -1.89 -2.62
N ALA A 29 6.01 -0.65 -2.15
CA ALA A 29 6.84 -0.12 -1.07
C ALA A 29 5.96 0.64 -0.08
N PHE A 30 6.30 0.53 1.19
CA PHE A 30 5.83 1.47 2.19
C PHE A 30 6.54 2.80 2.00
N GLN A 31 5.79 3.89 2.13
CA GLN A 31 6.30 5.26 2.05
C GLN A 31 5.89 6.02 3.29
N VAL A 32 6.82 6.80 3.83
CA VAL A 32 6.57 7.66 4.99
C VAL A 32 6.38 9.09 4.50
N TRP A 33 5.34 9.74 4.99
CA TRP A 33 4.98 11.11 4.65
C TRP A 33 4.73 11.91 5.93
N SER A 34 5.15 13.17 5.93
CA SER A 34 4.67 14.16 6.89
C SER A 34 3.64 15.05 6.20
N VAL A 35 2.46 15.18 6.78
CA VAL A 35 1.35 15.91 6.20
C VAL A 35 1.00 17.09 7.10
N CYS A 36 0.99 18.29 6.53
CA CYS A 36 0.59 19.51 7.24
C CYS A 36 -0.94 19.56 7.30
N GLU A 37 -1.51 19.58 8.49
CA GLU A 37 -2.95 19.77 8.72
C GLU A 37 -3.31 21.25 8.85
N GLN A 38 -2.43 22.03 9.48
CA GLN A 38 -2.61 23.46 9.73
C GLN A 38 -1.26 24.14 9.61
N SER A 39 -1.20 25.33 9.02
CA SER A 39 0.04 26.07 8.79
C SER A 39 0.31 27.17 9.82
N GLN A 40 -0.68 27.55 10.65
CA GLN A 40 -0.55 28.61 11.67
C GLN A 40 -1.42 28.31 12.93
N PRO A 41 -0.83 27.83 14.03
CA PRO A 41 0.53 27.27 14.10
C PRO A 41 0.64 26.02 13.22
N GLU A 42 1.87 25.66 12.86
CA GLU A 42 2.11 24.43 12.12
C GLU A 42 1.70 23.18 12.93
N ARG A 43 0.98 22.28 12.27
CA ARG A 43 0.49 21.02 12.82
C ARG A 43 0.67 19.94 11.77
N TRP A 44 1.37 18.88 12.13
CA TRP A 44 1.82 17.83 11.23
C TRP A 44 1.46 16.46 11.78
N HIS A 45 0.95 15.55 10.95
CA HIS A 45 0.88 14.14 11.30
C HIS A 45 1.71 13.30 10.32
N GLY A 46 2.16 12.15 10.78
CA GLY A 46 2.86 11.17 9.96
C GLY A 46 1.87 10.20 9.32
N GLU A 47 2.14 9.82 8.07
CA GLU A 47 1.42 8.77 7.37
C GLU A 47 2.38 7.70 6.86
N VAL A 48 1.97 6.44 6.99
CA VAL A 48 2.56 5.34 6.23
C VAL A 48 1.58 4.98 5.13
N ARG A 49 2.07 5.02 3.89
CA ARG A 49 1.29 4.68 2.70
C ARG A 49 1.80 3.40 2.07
N PHE A 50 0.87 2.57 1.60
CA PHE A 50 1.14 1.45 0.72
C PHE A 50 0.44 1.75 -0.61
N ASN A 51 1.23 2.08 -1.63
CA ASN A 51 0.74 2.72 -2.86
C ASN A 51 -0.08 3.99 -2.55
N SER A 52 -1.32 4.07 -3.04
CA SER A 52 -2.22 5.21 -2.84
C SER A 52 -3.02 5.15 -1.53
N THR A 53 -2.78 4.16 -0.68
CA THR A 53 -3.59 3.93 0.53
C THR A 53 -2.78 4.25 1.78
N THR A 54 -3.29 5.16 2.62
CA THR A 54 -2.75 5.39 3.97
C THR A 54 -3.14 4.22 4.86
N VAL A 55 -2.13 3.48 5.35
CA VAL A 55 -2.32 2.29 6.21
C VAL A 55 -2.09 2.59 7.69
N LEU A 56 -1.32 3.64 8.00
CA LEU A 56 -1.12 4.14 9.36
C LEU A 56 -1.12 5.67 9.33
N ARG A 57 -1.68 6.27 10.38
CA ARG A 57 -1.67 7.70 10.64
C ARG A 57 -1.29 7.91 12.11
N THR A 58 -0.37 8.82 12.38
CA THR A 58 0.04 9.17 13.76
C THR A 58 -0.82 10.30 14.30
N ASP A 59 -0.65 10.58 15.59
CA ASP A 59 -1.12 11.83 16.18
C ASP A 59 -0.39 13.04 15.58
N THR A 60 -1.03 14.20 15.72
CA THR A 60 -0.53 15.49 15.24
C THR A 60 0.50 16.10 16.21
N VAL A 61 1.63 16.52 15.67
CA VAL A 61 2.74 17.19 16.36
C VAL A 61 3.06 18.53 15.71
N ASN A 62 3.95 19.33 16.30
CA ASN A 62 4.29 20.67 15.80
C ASN A 62 5.52 20.68 14.88
N ASP A 63 6.10 19.52 14.58
CA ASP A 63 7.33 19.39 13.77
C ASP A 63 7.17 18.28 12.73
N HIS A 64 7.52 18.59 11.47
CA HIS A 64 7.36 17.64 10.36
C HIS A 64 8.33 16.45 10.47
N GLY A 65 9.53 16.64 11.02
CA GLY A 65 10.52 15.57 11.19
C GLY A 65 10.07 14.57 12.25
N GLN A 66 9.51 15.08 13.36
CA GLN A 66 8.91 14.28 14.41
C GLN A 66 7.72 13.47 13.87
N ALA A 67 6.86 14.07 13.03
CA ALA A 67 5.75 13.37 12.40
C ALA A 67 6.22 12.17 11.55
N ALA A 68 7.26 12.34 10.73
CA ALA A 68 7.84 11.26 9.93
C ALA A 68 8.39 10.13 10.82
N ARG A 69 9.16 10.49 11.86
CA ARG A 69 9.77 9.50 12.75
C ARG A 69 8.72 8.70 13.52
N LEU A 70 7.65 9.34 13.99
CA LEU A 70 6.54 8.63 14.63
C LEU A 70 5.86 7.64 13.68
N ALA A 71 5.73 7.98 12.39
CA ALA A 71 5.17 7.08 11.39
C ALA A 71 6.08 5.87 11.11
N GLU A 72 7.41 6.07 11.07
CA GLU A 72 8.39 4.99 10.97
C GLU A 72 8.33 4.05 12.17
N GLU A 73 8.32 4.61 13.39
CA GLU A 73 8.21 3.84 14.63
C GLU A 73 6.89 3.05 14.68
N ALA A 74 5.78 3.66 14.26
CA ALA A 74 4.48 3.00 14.16
C ALA A 74 4.48 1.85 13.13
N LEU A 75 5.14 2.00 11.98
CA LEU A 75 5.30 0.93 11.01
C LEU A 75 6.09 -0.23 11.60
N ALA A 76 7.24 0.05 12.22
CA ALA A 76 8.08 -0.97 12.83
C ALA A 76 7.31 -1.75 13.91
N ALA A 77 6.60 -1.05 14.80
CA ALA A 77 5.76 -1.67 15.82
C ALA A 77 4.68 -2.58 15.21
N ARG A 78 4.00 -2.12 14.15
CA ARG A 78 2.95 -2.88 13.48
C ARG A 78 3.49 -4.12 12.77
N VAL A 79 4.65 -4.02 12.13
CA VAL A 79 5.34 -5.15 11.51
C VAL A 79 5.69 -6.20 12.56
N VAL A 80 6.28 -5.78 13.69
CA VAL A 80 6.60 -6.70 14.79
C VAL A 80 5.35 -7.38 15.32
N GLU A 81 4.25 -6.63 15.52
CA GLU A 81 2.98 -7.20 15.98
C GLU A 81 2.43 -8.28 15.03
N LEU A 82 2.53 -8.05 13.71
CA LEU A 82 2.03 -8.98 12.71
C LEU A 82 2.82 -10.29 12.65
N PHE A 83 4.14 -10.23 12.85
CA PHE A 83 5.02 -11.41 12.75
C PHE A 83 5.30 -12.11 14.08
N SER A 84 4.86 -11.53 15.21
CA SER A 84 5.00 -12.14 16.54
C SER A 84 3.80 -12.99 16.95
N ARG A 85 2.88 -13.26 16.03
CA ARG A 85 1.67 -14.09 16.23
C ARG A 85 1.82 -15.49 15.66
#